data_AF-A0A847XA18-F1
#
_entry.id   AF-A0A847XA18-F1
#
_cell.length_a   1.000
_cell.length_b   1.000
_cell.length_c   1.000
_cell.angle_alpha   90.00
_cell.angle_beta   90.00
_cell.angle_gamma   90.00
#
_symmetry.space_group_name_H-M   'P 1'
#
loop_
_entity.id
_entity.type
_entity.pdbx_description
1 polymer ?
#
loop_
_entity_poly.entity_id
_entity_poly.type
_entity_poly.pdbx_seq_one_letter_code
_entity_poly.pdbx_strand_id
1 'polypeptide(L)'
;MSYARERIIGGNTLKEFAVPMVSFSDLRLSELKDNIGTYGKFGIGMTKDWAINNGLNPVMYASQNSLFTENFMHGIEDFFKLVSNSNDTSGRFENAYNNTLNTLRYIKNYKGDLIRPGKKTIKDYVFANEREWRFVPPISENILPFISIDKIRTSQQKSAFNKKVSHLRLNFQPDDIKYLVVEKESDINALINHLRQAKSKFSYETVDKLASRILTYEQIEKDV
;
A
#
# COMPACT_ATOMS: atom_id res chain seq x y z
N MET A 1 7.17 0.79 -6.77
CA MET A 1 7.09 1.14 -5.34
C MET A 1 7.18 2.65 -5.18
N SER A 2 6.58 3.23 -4.13
CA SER A 2 6.71 4.64 -3.81
C SER A 2 6.68 4.86 -2.30
N TYR A 3 7.22 5.99 -1.83
CA TYR A 3 7.05 6.42 -0.45
C TYR A 3 5.62 6.93 -0.24
N ALA A 4 4.86 6.26 0.61
CA ALA A 4 3.55 6.71 1.04
C ALA A 4 3.68 7.46 2.36
N ARG A 5 2.89 8.52 2.54
CA ARG A 5 2.85 9.30 3.78
C ARG A 5 1.82 8.66 4.70
N GLU A 6 2.24 8.28 5.89
CA GLU A 6 1.43 7.63 6.90
C GLU A 6 1.34 8.52 8.15
N ARG A 7 0.25 8.30 8.89
CA ARG A 7 -0.05 8.99 10.14
C ARG A 7 -0.63 7.98 11.12
N ILE A 8 -0.08 7.91 12.33
CA ILE A 8 -0.60 7.10 13.43
C ILE A 8 -0.92 8.03 14.60
N ILE A 9 -2.11 7.85 15.17
CA ILE A 9 -2.59 8.61 16.33
C ILE A 9 -2.90 7.61 17.44
N GLY A 10 -2.28 7.77 18.60
CA GLY A 10 -2.57 6.99 19.80
C GLY A 10 -2.69 7.91 21.01
N GLY A 11 -3.88 7.98 21.62
CA GLY A 11 -4.16 8.99 22.63
C GLY A 11 -3.89 10.41 22.11
N ASN A 12 -3.04 11.16 22.81
CA ASN A 12 -2.62 12.52 22.42
C ASN A 12 -1.36 12.55 21.54
N THR A 13 -0.80 11.40 21.18
CA THR A 13 0.45 11.28 20.45
C THR A 13 0.20 11.12 18.96
N LEU A 14 0.83 11.99 18.17
CA LEU A 14 0.78 11.98 16.71
C LEU A 14 2.15 11.65 16.13
N LYS A 15 2.21 10.62 15.28
CA LYS A 15 3.39 10.31 14.48
C LYS A 15 3.08 10.39 13.00
N GLU A 16 3.85 11.20 12.28
CA GLU A 16 3.77 11.35 10.84
C GLU A 16 5.08 11.02 10.17
N PHE A 17 5.00 10.28 9.06
CA PHE A 17 6.19 9.77 8.39
C PHE A 17 5.88 9.32 6.97
N ALA A 18 6.92 8.93 6.23
CA ALA A 18 6.74 8.23 4.98
C ALA A 18 7.55 6.94 4.91
N VAL A 19 6.96 5.92 4.29
CA VAL A 19 7.51 4.57 4.17
C VAL A 19 7.44 4.11 2.72
N PRO A 20 8.48 3.42 2.20
CA PRO A 20 8.38 2.81 0.89
C PRO A 20 7.45 1.61 0.98
N MET A 21 6.40 1.59 0.15
CA MET A 21 5.43 0.49 0.12
C MET A 21 4.68 0.38 -1.22
N VAL A 22 3.98 -0.73 -1.36
CA VAL A 22 2.91 -0.94 -2.35
C VAL A 22 1.70 -1.46 -1.60
N SER A 23 0.53 -0.88 -1.86
CA SER A 23 -0.72 -1.23 -1.18
C SER A 23 -1.74 -1.77 -2.17
N PHE A 24 -2.52 -2.74 -1.74
CA PHE A 24 -3.66 -3.32 -2.43
C PHE A 24 -4.87 -3.30 -1.50
N SER A 25 -6.07 -3.15 -2.05
CA SER A 25 -7.31 -3.27 -1.28
C SER A 25 -7.93 -4.64 -1.50
N ASP A 26 -8.28 -5.33 -0.42
CA ASP A 26 -8.92 -6.64 -0.44
C ASP A 26 -10.45 -6.47 -0.44
N LEU A 27 -10.99 -5.96 -1.55
CA LEU A 27 -12.41 -5.69 -1.72
C LEU A 27 -13.06 -6.73 -2.62
N ARG A 28 -14.30 -7.13 -2.32
CA ARG A 28 -15.14 -7.86 -3.26
C ARG A 28 -15.52 -6.94 -4.41
N LEU A 29 -15.80 -7.51 -5.59
CA LEU A 29 -16.25 -6.73 -6.75
C LEU A 29 -17.47 -5.85 -6.42
N SER A 30 -18.42 -6.37 -5.64
CA SER A 30 -19.60 -5.65 -5.16
C SER A 30 -19.30 -4.37 -4.38
N GLU A 31 -18.15 -4.34 -3.71
CA GLU A 31 -17.71 -3.22 -2.86
C GLU A 31 -16.82 -2.24 -3.63
N LEU A 32 -16.47 -2.57 -4.88
CA LEU A 32 -15.70 -1.68 -5.74
C LEU A 32 -16.53 -0.48 -6.19
N LYS A 33 -17.86 -0.60 -6.34
CA LYS A 33 -18.73 0.52 -6.74
C LYS A 33 -18.59 1.74 -5.82
N ASP A 34 -18.50 1.50 -4.51
CA ASP A 34 -18.41 2.57 -3.51
C ASP A 34 -16.99 3.16 -3.40
N ASN A 35 -15.97 2.46 -3.91
CA ASN A 35 -14.56 2.76 -3.65
C ASN A 35 -13.74 3.13 -4.91
N ILE A 36 -14.09 2.65 -6.10
CA ILE A 36 -13.34 2.85 -7.35
C ILE A 36 -13.41 4.29 -7.86
N GLY A 37 -14.54 4.99 -7.66
CA GLY A 37 -14.69 6.38 -8.10
C GLY A 37 -13.59 7.32 -7.57
N THR A 38 -12.92 6.92 -6.49
CA THR A 38 -11.77 7.64 -5.92
C THR A 38 -10.43 7.40 -6.64
N TYR A 39 -10.21 6.20 -7.19
CA TYR A 39 -8.92 5.72 -7.71
C TYR A 39 -8.87 5.60 -9.25
N GLY A 40 -10.00 5.81 -9.93
CA GLY A 40 -10.15 5.69 -11.39
C GLY A 40 -10.72 4.34 -11.77
N LYS A 41 -11.34 4.24 -12.95
CA LYS A 41 -12.13 3.08 -13.39
C LYS A 41 -11.34 1.98 -14.09
N PHE A 42 -10.01 1.97 -13.91
CA PHE A 42 -9.11 0.93 -14.41
C PHE A 42 -8.43 0.26 -13.22
N GLY A 43 -8.25 -1.06 -13.28
CA GLY A 43 -7.70 -1.81 -12.16
C GLY A 43 -7.12 -3.17 -12.53
N ILE A 44 -6.29 -3.70 -11.64
CA ILE A 44 -5.77 -5.06 -11.71
C ILE A 44 -6.08 -5.75 -10.38
N GLY A 45 -6.81 -6.86 -10.45
CA GLY A 45 -7.07 -7.73 -9.31
C GLY A 45 -6.03 -8.86 -9.28
N MET A 46 -5.32 -9.00 -8.18
CA MET A 46 -4.33 -10.06 -7.99
C MET A 46 -4.92 -11.23 -7.18
N THR A 47 -4.38 -12.43 -7.35
CA THR A 47 -4.73 -13.58 -6.50
C THR A 47 -4.20 -13.40 -5.08
N LYS A 48 -4.88 -14.04 -4.11
CA LYS A 48 -4.46 -13.98 -2.70
C LYS A 48 -3.16 -14.73 -2.47
N ASP A 49 -2.99 -15.87 -3.13
CA ASP A 49 -1.77 -16.67 -3.06
C ASP A 49 -0.56 -15.88 -3.57
N TRP A 50 -0.71 -15.13 -4.67
CA TRP A 50 0.35 -14.23 -5.14
C TRP A 50 0.73 -13.21 -4.07
N ALA A 51 -0.26 -12.57 -3.43
CA ALA A 51 -0.01 -11.57 -2.40
C ALA A 51 0.77 -12.18 -1.21
N ILE A 52 0.31 -13.32 -0.69
CA ILE A 52 0.95 -14.03 0.43
C ILE A 52 2.37 -14.46 0.05
N ASN A 53 2.55 -15.08 -1.12
CA ASN A 53 3.85 -15.56 -1.58
C ASN A 53 4.86 -14.42 -1.84
N ASN A 54 4.38 -13.22 -2.12
CA ASN A 54 5.21 -12.02 -2.27
C ASN A 54 5.40 -11.25 -0.95
N GLY A 55 4.96 -11.79 0.18
CA GLY A 55 5.16 -11.18 1.50
C GLY A 55 4.28 -9.95 1.75
N LEU A 56 3.15 -9.84 1.04
CA LEU A 56 2.13 -8.87 1.41
C LEU A 56 1.44 -9.35 2.69
N ASN A 57 1.15 -8.42 3.59
CA ASN A 57 0.43 -8.71 4.82
C ASN A 57 -0.75 -7.73 4.97
N PRO A 58 -1.89 -8.16 5.54
CA PRO A 58 -2.94 -7.24 5.91
C PRO A 58 -2.42 -6.19 6.90
N VAL A 59 -2.93 -4.97 6.76
CA VAL A 59 -2.65 -3.87 7.67
C VAL A 59 -3.33 -4.12 9.02
N MET A 60 -2.61 -3.83 10.10
CA MET A 60 -3.15 -3.80 11.45
C MET A 60 -3.81 -2.45 11.71
N TYR A 61 -5.14 -2.45 11.76
CA TYR A 61 -5.91 -1.26 12.06
C TYR A 61 -5.96 -0.98 13.56
N ALA A 62 -5.44 0.16 13.97
CA ALA A 62 -5.32 0.59 15.36
C ALA A 62 -6.38 1.65 15.69
N SER A 63 -7.21 1.40 16.70
CA SER A 63 -8.17 2.40 17.21
C SER A 63 -7.45 3.39 18.11
N GLN A 64 -7.62 4.69 17.83
CA GLN A 64 -6.83 5.76 18.45
C GLN A 64 -6.90 5.78 19.98
N ASN A 65 -8.07 5.46 20.55
CA ASN A 65 -8.34 5.51 21.99
C ASN A 65 -8.28 4.14 22.68
N SER A 66 -7.76 3.12 21.99
CA SER A 66 -7.60 1.80 22.62
C SER A 66 -6.33 1.77 23.47
N LEU A 67 -6.41 1.08 24.61
CA LEU A 67 -5.25 0.84 25.49
C LEU A 67 -4.08 0.20 24.73
N PHE A 68 -4.38 -0.64 23.74
CA PHE A 68 -3.38 -1.22 22.84
C PHE A 68 -2.61 -0.14 22.09
N THR A 69 -3.29 0.73 21.35
CA THR A 69 -2.63 1.76 20.52
C THR A 69 -1.88 2.77 21.37
N GLU A 70 -2.47 3.21 22.48
CA GLU A 70 -1.85 4.18 23.38
C GLU A 70 -0.56 3.62 24.00
N ASN A 71 -0.62 2.44 24.62
CA ASN A 71 0.55 1.81 25.23
C ASN A 71 1.61 1.44 24.18
N PHE A 72 1.19 1.02 22.99
CA PHE A 72 2.12 0.72 21.90
C PHE A 72 2.88 1.96 21.44
N MET A 73 2.18 3.10 21.27
CA MET A 73 2.81 4.36 20.89
C MET A 73 3.76 4.87 21.97
N HIS A 74 3.35 4.90 23.25
CA HIS A 74 4.22 5.29 24.36
C HIS A 74 5.44 4.37 24.49
N GLY A 75 5.23 3.05 24.43
CA GLY A 75 6.30 2.06 24.54
C GLY A 75 7.34 2.20 23.42
N ILE A 76 6.91 2.50 22.20
CA ILE A 76 7.82 2.77 21.07
C ILE A 76 8.63 4.04 21.29
N GLU A 77 7.99 5.11 21.77
CA GLU A 77 8.70 6.37 22.02
C GLU A 77 9.76 6.20 23.10
N ASP A 78 9.43 5.53 24.20
CA ASP A 78 10.39 5.25 25.26
C ASP A 78 11.50 4.31 24.80
N PHE A 79 11.16 3.28 24.03
CA PHE A 79 12.16 2.41 23.40
C PHE A 79 13.10 3.19 22.47
N PHE A 80 12.58 4.09 21.63
CA PHE A 80 13.41 4.90 20.74
C PHE A 80 14.32 5.86 21.50
N LYS A 81 13.88 6.45 22.62
CA LYS A 81 14.74 7.26 23.51
C LYS A 81 15.86 6.42 24.13
N LEU A 82 15.54 5.20 24.59
CA LEU A 82 16.53 4.29 25.16
C LEU A 82 17.60 3.90 24.13
N VAL A 83 17.17 3.56 22.91
CA VAL A 83 18.08 3.23 21.81
C VAL A 83 18.94 4.43 21.43
N SER A 84 18.35 5.63 21.28
CA SER A 84 19.12 6.83 20.86
C SER A 84 20.16 7.28 21.88
N ASN A 85 19.97 6.96 23.17
CA ASN A 85 20.89 7.31 24.25
C ASN A 85 21.89 6.19 24.55
N SER A 86 21.83 5.07 23.83
CA SER A 86 22.71 3.92 24.04
C SER A 86 24.03 4.05 23.25
N ASN A 87 25.13 3.56 23.82
CA ASN A 87 26.40 3.38 23.13
C ASN A 87 26.57 1.91 22.69
N ASP A 88 25.54 1.32 22.09
CA ASP A 88 25.60 -0.08 21.66
C ASP A 88 26.50 -0.26 20.43
N THR A 89 27.61 -0.95 20.63
CA THR A 89 28.56 -1.32 19.58
C THR A 89 28.28 -2.71 19.00
N SER A 90 27.33 -3.47 19.57
CA SER A 90 26.98 -4.83 19.13
C SER A 90 25.95 -4.87 18.00
N GLY A 91 25.29 -3.75 17.68
CA GLY A 91 24.23 -3.65 16.68
C GLY A 91 22.89 -4.27 17.09
N ARG A 92 22.75 -4.75 18.33
CA ARG A 92 21.52 -5.36 18.83
C ARG A 92 20.38 -4.35 18.92
N PHE A 93 20.65 -3.14 19.39
CA PHE A 93 19.65 -2.08 19.47
C PHE A 93 19.25 -1.55 18.09
N GLU A 94 20.18 -1.49 17.15
CA GLU A 94 19.84 -1.17 15.76
C GLU A 94 18.89 -2.22 15.16
N ASN A 95 19.17 -3.50 15.37
CA ASN A 95 18.28 -4.59 14.92
C ASN A 95 16.90 -4.51 15.58
N ALA A 96 16.82 -4.28 16.89
CA ALA A 96 15.56 -4.11 17.60
C ALA A 96 14.80 -2.86 17.11
N TYR A 97 15.50 -1.77 16.83
CA TYR A 97 14.94 -0.55 16.23
C TYR A 97 14.34 -0.82 14.85
N ASN A 98 15.09 -1.48 13.97
CA ASN A 98 14.66 -1.84 12.63
C ASN A 98 13.45 -2.79 12.63
N ASN A 99 13.42 -3.78 13.54
CA ASN A 99 12.29 -4.67 13.70
C ASN A 99 11.03 -3.92 14.18
N THR A 100 11.16 -3.00 15.13
CA THR A 100 10.06 -2.14 15.58
C THR A 100 9.54 -1.25 14.45
N LEU A 101 10.43 -0.67 13.64
CA LEU A 101 10.03 0.08 12.44
C LEU A 101 9.30 -0.78 11.42
N ASN A 102 9.73 -2.02 11.20
CA ASN A 102 9.02 -2.94 10.30
C ASN A 102 7.58 -3.18 10.74
N THR A 103 7.34 -3.37 12.04
CA THR A 103 5.98 -3.49 12.59
C THR A 103 5.15 -2.23 12.34
N LEU A 104 5.71 -1.04 12.60
CA LEU A 104 5.03 0.24 12.41
C LEU A 104 4.58 0.48 10.96
N ARG A 105 5.31 -0.03 9.97
CA ARG A 105 4.96 0.11 8.53
C ARG A 105 3.66 -0.60 8.15
N TYR A 106 3.23 -1.57 8.96
CA TYR A 106 1.98 -2.32 8.78
C TYR A 106 0.83 -1.79 9.63
N ILE A 107 1.01 -0.71 10.40
CA ILE A 107 -0.04 -0.13 11.24
C ILE A 107 -0.68 1.05 10.51
N LYS A 108 -2.01 1.15 10.63
CA LYS A 108 -2.80 2.29 10.16
C LYS A 108 -3.88 2.60 11.18
N ASN A 109 -4.27 3.85 11.30
CA ASN A 109 -5.44 4.18 12.13
C ASN A 109 -6.70 3.50 11.58
N TYR A 110 -7.55 2.98 12.47
CA TYR A 110 -8.86 2.42 12.10
C TYR A 110 -9.75 3.48 11.41
N LYS A 111 -9.75 4.69 11.95
CA LYS A 111 -10.52 5.84 11.48
C LYS A 111 -9.72 7.13 11.65
N GLY A 112 -9.94 8.13 10.80
CA GLY A 112 -9.37 9.47 10.94
C GLY A 112 -9.60 10.36 9.72
N ASP A 113 -8.91 11.49 9.67
CA ASP A 113 -9.02 12.43 8.54
C ASP A 113 -8.31 11.90 7.29
N LEU A 114 -9.05 11.77 6.19
CA LEU A 114 -8.49 11.46 4.87
C LEU A 114 -8.10 12.76 4.16
N ILE A 115 -6.79 12.99 4.07
CA ILE A 115 -6.18 14.18 3.45
C ILE A 115 -5.58 13.78 2.10
N ARG A 116 -6.04 14.43 1.02
CA ARG A 116 -5.54 14.19 -0.35
C ARG A 116 -5.14 15.53 -0.98
N PRO A 117 -3.96 15.62 -1.65
CA PRO A 117 -3.54 16.85 -2.31
C PRO A 117 -4.61 17.37 -3.27
N GLY A 118 -4.96 18.66 -3.15
CA GLY A 118 -5.96 19.29 -4.02
C GLY A 118 -7.41 18.85 -3.80
N LYS A 119 -7.71 18.06 -2.77
CA LYS A 119 -9.08 17.65 -2.41
C LYS A 119 -9.42 18.12 -0.99
N LYS A 120 -10.70 18.35 -0.72
CA LYS A 120 -11.19 18.66 0.63
C LYS A 120 -10.93 17.46 1.56
N THR A 121 -10.50 17.74 2.79
CA THR A 121 -10.34 16.72 3.84
C THR A 121 -11.68 16.07 4.13
N ILE A 122 -11.72 14.73 4.10
CA ILE A 122 -12.87 13.96 4.57
C ILE A 122 -12.61 13.59 6.03
N LYS A 123 -13.50 14.04 6.92
CA LYS A 123 -13.42 13.76 8.35
C LYS A 123 -13.93 12.35 8.64
N ASP A 124 -13.43 11.73 9.71
CA ASP A 124 -13.92 10.45 10.22
C ASP A 124 -13.96 9.31 9.18
N TYR A 125 -13.04 9.32 8.22
CA TYR A 125 -12.92 8.28 7.21
C TYR A 125 -12.46 6.97 7.86
N VAL A 126 -13.20 5.88 7.62
CA VAL A 126 -12.94 4.55 8.17
C VAL A 126 -11.96 3.82 7.25
N PHE A 127 -10.66 3.96 7.51
CA PHE A 127 -9.61 3.30 6.72
C PHE A 127 -9.70 1.78 6.75
N ALA A 128 -10.28 1.19 7.80
CA ALA A 128 -10.50 -0.26 7.89
C ALA A 128 -11.34 -0.83 6.75
N ASN A 129 -12.23 -0.02 6.15
CA ASN A 129 -13.06 -0.44 5.02
C ASN A 129 -12.22 -0.71 3.75
N GLU A 130 -11.01 -0.15 3.66
CA GLU A 130 -10.10 -0.40 2.52
C GLU A 130 -9.54 -1.84 2.53
N ARG A 131 -9.60 -2.54 3.68
CA ARG A 131 -8.99 -3.87 3.91
C ARG A 131 -7.62 -3.98 3.24
N GLU A 132 -6.77 -3.03 3.59
CA GLU A 132 -5.50 -2.80 2.93
C GLU A 132 -4.53 -3.94 3.21
N TRP A 133 -3.85 -4.40 2.17
CA TRP A 133 -2.69 -5.28 2.21
C TRP A 133 -1.49 -4.49 1.73
N ARG A 134 -0.39 -4.55 2.49
CA ARG A 134 0.86 -3.86 2.13
C ARG A 134 1.97 -4.85 1.85
N PHE A 135 2.76 -4.54 0.84
CA PHE A 135 4.14 -4.98 0.76
C PHE A 135 5.04 -3.84 1.19
N VAL A 136 6.00 -4.14 2.07
CA VAL A 136 7.03 -3.19 2.47
C VAL A 136 8.39 -3.89 2.25
N PRO A 137 9.36 -3.26 1.55
CA PRO A 137 10.64 -3.91 1.28
C PRO A 137 11.43 -4.10 2.58
N PRO A 138 12.29 -5.14 2.65
CA PRO A 138 13.24 -5.30 3.74
C PRO A 138 14.07 -4.04 3.96
N ILE A 139 14.40 -3.77 5.22
CA ILE A 139 15.30 -2.68 5.57
C ILE A 139 16.71 -3.06 5.10
N SER A 140 17.33 -2.18 4.33
CA SER A 140 18.70 -2.35 3.84
C SER A 140 19.36 -0.97 3.76
N GLU A 141 20.68 -0.92 3.70
CA GLU A 141 21.46 0.34 3.72
C GLU A 141 20.97 1.38 2.69
N ASN A 142 20.48 0.94 1.54
CA ASN A 142 20.06 1.82 0.44
C ASN A 142 18.57 2.19 0.49
N ILE A 143 17.78 1.61 1.40
CA ILE A 143 16.35 1.83 1.52
C ILE A 143 16.06 2.40 2.89
N LEU A 144 15.77 3.69 2.95
CA LEU A 144 15.34 4.32 4.18
C LEU A 144 13.95 3.78 4.56
N PRO A 145 13.84 3.05 5.69
CA PRO A 145 12.57 2.46 6.09
C PRO A 145 11.55 3.52 6.52
N PHE A 146 12.05 4.69 6.91
CA PHE A 146 11.27 5.79 7.48
C PHE A 146 11.86 7.13 7.03
N ILE A 147 11.01 8.04 6.58
CA ILE A 147 11.35 9.42 6.25
C ILE A 147 10.49 10.35 7.10
N SER A 148 11.12 11.29 7.80
CA SER A 148 10.37 12.36 8.47
C SER A 148 9.50 13.12 7.47
N ILE A 149 8.26 13.40 7.84
CA ILE A 149 7.29 14.05 6.97
C ILE A 149 7.80 15.38 6.41
N ASP A 150 8.63 16.10 7.17
CA ASP A 150 9.23 17.39 6.80
C ASP A 150 10.16 17.31 5.59
N LYS A 151 10.78 16.15 5.39
CA LYS A 151 11.67 15.89 4.25
C LYS A 151 10.90 15.51 2.99
N ILE A 152 9.59 15.25 3.06
CA ILE A 152 8.79 14.70 1.96
C ILE A 152 7.43 15.40 1.78
N ARG A 153 7.33 16.68 2.18
CA ARG A 153 6.10 17.48 2.09
C ARG A 153 5.69 17.75 0.63
N THR A 154 6.65 18.10 -0.23
CA THR A 154 6.37 18.48 -1.62
C THR A 154 6.40 17.29 -2.59
N SER A 155 5.75 17.43 -3.75
CA SER A 155 5.80 16.41 -4.82
C SER A 155 7.22 16.21 -5.35
N GLN A 156 8.04 17.27 -5.40
CA GLN A 156 9.44 17.18 -5.83
C GLN A 156 10.29 16.39 -4.83
N GLN A 157 10.15 16.66 -3.53
CA GLN A 157 10.81 15.90 -2.47
C GLN A 157 10.41 14.42 -2.52
N LYS A 158 9.09 14.15 -2.63
CA LYS A 158 8.56 12.79 -2.80
C LYS A 158 9.15 12.08 -4.02
N SER A 159 9.23 12.76 -5.16
CA SER A 159 9.82 12.22 -6.38
C SER A 159 11.29 11.86 -6.20
N ALA A 160 12.07 12.69 -5.51
CA ALA A 160 13.49 12.42 -5.23
C ALA A 160 13.67 11.14 -4.39
N PHE A 161 12.86 10.93 -3.36
CA PHE A 161 12.88 9.67 -2.59
C PHE A 161 12.37 8.48 -3.40
N ASN A 162 11.29 8.64 -4.18
CA ASN A 162 10.75 7.58 -5.03
C ASN A 162 11.76 7.06 -6.05
N LYS A 163 12.63 7.93 -6.59
CA LYS A 163 13.71 7.52 -7.50
C LYS A 163 14.66 6.51 -6.84
N LYS A 164 14.96 6.67 -5.54
CA LYS A 164 15.85 5.76 -4.79
C LYS A 164 15.28 4.35 -4.69
N VAL A 165 13.96 4.20 -4.63
CA VAL A 165 13.27 2.89 -4.55
C VAL A 165 12.66 2.47 -5.89
N SER A 166 13.02 3.16 -6.98
CA SER A 166 12.45 2.91 -8.29
C SER A 166 12.95 1.63 -8.94
N HIS A 167 13.97 0.95 -8.40
CA HIS A 167 14.38 -0.38 -8.84
C HIS A 167 13.56 -1.50 -8.19
N LEU A 168 12.87 -1.22 -7.07
CA LEU A 168 12.07 -2.21 -6.36
C LEU A 168 10.76 -2.48 -7.09
N ARG A 169 10.54 -3.76 -7.44
CA ARG A 169 9.37 -4.24 -8.18
C ARG A 169 8.84 -5.51 -7.53
N LEU A 170 7.51 -5.58 -7.45
CA LEU A 170 6.81 -6.85 -7.23
C LEU A 170 6.62 -7.49 -8.60
N ASN A 171 7.11 -8.70 -8.75
CA ASN A 171 6.96 -9.45 -9.99
C ASN A 171 5.71 -10.32 -9.91
N PHE A 172 5.06 -10.51 -11.04
CA PHE A 172 3.89 -11.37 -11.16
C PHE A 172 3.85 -11.97 -12.56
N GLN A 173 3.18 -13.11 -12.66
CA GLN A 173 2.88 -13.83 -13.89
C GLN A 173 1.42 -13.61 -14.28
N PRO A 174 1.04 -13.91 -15.54
CA PRO A 174 -0.36 -13.80 -15.97
C PRO A 174 -1.34 -14.58 -15.09
N ASP A 175 -0.94 -15.73 -14.56
CA ASP A 175 -1.80 -16.55 -13.70
C ASP A 175 -2.01 -15.98 -12.29
N ASP A 176 -1.16 -15.04 -11.85
CA ASP A 176 -1.36 -14.29 -10.61
C ASP A 176 -2.45 -13.21 -10.73
N ILE A 177 -2.91 -12.92 -11.96
CA ILE A 177 -3.93 -11.91 -12.23
C ILE A 177 -5.30 -12.57 -12.18
N LYS A 178 -6.09 -12.16 -11.19
CA LYS A 178 -7.46 -12.62 -11.01
C LYS A 178 -8.43 -11.91 -11.96
N TYR A 179 -8.31 -10.59 -12.09
CA TYR A 179 -9.17 -9.78 -12.95
C TYR A 179 -8.39 -8.60 -13.55
N LEU A 180 -8.80 -8.17 -14.74
CA LEU A 180 -8.42 -6.88 -15.32
C LEU A 180 -9.69 -6.04 -15.43
N VAL A 181 -9.68 -4.82 -14.89
CA VAL A 181 -10.86 -3.94 -14.92
C VAL A 181 -10.58 -2.79 -15.87
N VAL A 182 -11.49 -2.58 -16.82
CA VAL A 182 -11.52 -1.42 -17.72
C VAL A 182 -12.77 -0.59 -17.49
N GLU A 183 -12.80 0.66 -17.94
CA GLU A 183 -13.93 1.54 -17.69
C GLU A 183 -15.20 1.08 -18.41
N LYS A 184 -15.12 0.82 -19.72
CA LYS A 184 -16.26 0.51 -20.59
C LYS A 184 -15.91 -0.56 -21.62
N GLU A 185 -16.92 -1.14 -22.28
CA GLU A 185 -16.71 -2.21 -23.27
C GLU A 185 -15.77 -1.83 -24.41
N SER A 186 -15.84 -0.58 -24.88
CA SER A 186 -14.97 -0.10 -25.96
C SER A 186 -13.48 -0.11 -25.61
N ASP A 187 -13.11 -0.20 -24.32
CA ASP A 187 -11.72 -0.29 -23.87
C ASP A 187 -11.17 -1.73 -23.89
N ILE A 188 -12.03 -2.75 -23.97
CA ILE A 188 -11.64 -4.17 -23.90
C ILE A 188 -10.68 -4.50 -25.04
N ASN A 189 -11.06 -4.19 -26.28
CA ASN A 189 -10.24 -4.50 -27.46
C ASN A 189 -8.91 -3.74 -27.44
N ALA A 190 -8.90 -2.51 -26.93
CA ALA A 190 -7.67 -1.73 -26.76
C ALA A 190 -6.71 -2.43 -25.77
N LEU A 191 -7.23 -2.92 -24.64
CA LEU A 191 -6.44 -3.67 -23.67
C LEU A 191 -5.93 -5.00 -24.23
N ILE A 192 -6.77 -5.78 -24.92
CA ILE A 192 -6.37 -7.05 -25.53
C ILE A 192 -5.24 -6.83 -26.55
N ASN A 193 -5.38 -5.84 -27.42
CA ASN A 193 -4.36 -5.49 -28.41
C ASN A 193 -3.06 -5.06 -27.72
N HIS A 194 -3.17 -4.26 -26.64
CA HIS A 194 -2.01 -3.87 -25.83
C HIS A 194 -1.31 -5.09 -25.21
N LEU A 195 -2.06 -6.04 -24.63
CA LEU A 195 -1.49 -7.25 -24.03
C LEU A 195 -0.73 -8.09 -25.07
N ARG A 196 -1.30 -8.27 -26.27
CA ARG A 196 -0.67 -9.00 -27.38
C ARG A 196 0.65 -8.36 -27.84
N GLN A 197 0.71 -7.03 -27.86
CA GLN A 197 1.90 -6.29 -28.29
C GLN A 197 2.95 -6.18 -27.18
N ALA A 198 2.57 -5.67 -26.02
CA ALA A 198 3.47 -5.34 -24.92
C ALA A 198 4.02 -6.57 -24.20
N LYS A 199 3.37 -7.73 -24.35
CA LYS A 199 3.73 -8.97 -23.68
C LYS A 199 3.88 -10.13 -24.67
N SER A 200 4.42 -9.85 -25.85
CA SER A 200 4.72 -10.82 -26.92
C SER A 200 5.59 -12.01 -26.50
N LYS A 201 6.25 -11.94 -25.33
CA LYS A 201 6.98 -13.05 -24.71
C LYS A 201 6.09 -14.18 -24.19
N PHE A 202 4.79 -13.95 -23.98
CA PHE A 202 3.84 -14.98 -23.54
C PHE A 202 3.10 -15.57 -24.73
N SER A 203 2.65 -16.82 -24.59
CA SER A 203 1.88 -17.50 -25.63
C SER A 203 0.53 -16.80 -25.87
N TYR A 204 0.00 -16.95 -27.09
CA TYR A 204 -1.36 -16.48 -27.40
C TYR A 204 -2.40 -17.08 -26.45
N GLU A 205 -2.28 -18.36 -26.11
CA GLU A 205 -3.19 -19.03 -25.17
C GLU A 205 -3.16 -18.36 -23.78
N THR A 206 -1.98 -17.98 -23.28
CA THR A 206 -1.84 -17.26 -22.01
C THR A 206 -2.52 -15.89 -22.08
N VAL A 207 -2.35 -15.17 -23.19
CA VAL A 207 -2.98 -13.85 -23.38
C VAL A 207 -4.50 -13.98 -23.50
N ASP A 208 -5.00 -14.99 -24.21
CA ASP A 208 -6.44 -15.21 -24.37
C ASP A 208 -7.09 -15.64 -23.04
N LYS A 209 -6.41 -16.47 -22.22
CA LYS A 209 -6.83 -16.78 -20.84
C LYS A 209 -6.86 -15.56 -19.92
N LEU A 210 -5.97 -14.59 -20.15
CA LEU A 210 -5.99 -13.34 -19.39
C LEU A 210 -7.09 -12.40 -19.90
N ALA A 211 -7.31 -12.35 -21.21
CA ALA A 211 -8.36 -11.57 -21.83
C ALA A 211 -9.77 -12.01 -21.37
N SER A 212 -9.97 -13.31 -21.13
CA SER A 212 -11.24 -13.81 -20.58
C SER A 212 -11.52 -13.39 -19.13
N ARG A 213 -10.54 -12.78 -18.44
CA ARG A 213 -10.67 -12.24 -17.07
C ARG A 213 -10.90 -10.72 -17.07
N ILE A 214 -11.15 -10.11 -18.23
CA ILE A 214 -11.45 -8.68 -18.33
C ILE A 214 -12.91 -8.43 -17.91
N LEU A 215 -13.11 -7.48 -17.01
CA LEU A 215 -14.40 -6.98 -16.54
C LEU A 215 -14.50 -5.48 -16.84
N THR A 216 -15.70 -4.98 -17.12
CA THR A 216 -15.93 -3.53 -17.19
C THR A 216 -16.42 -3.00 -15.85
N TYR A 217 -16.09 -1.74 -15.56
CA TYR A 217 -16.63 -1.05 -14.40
C TYR A 217 -18.16 -0.94 -14.51
N GLU A 218 -18.70 -0.68 -15.71
CA GLU A 218 -20.14 -0.62 -15.96
C GLU A 218 -20.86 -1.94 -15.62
N GLN A 219 -20.25 -3.09 -15.89
CA GLN A 219 -20.78 -4.40 -15.48
C GLN A 219 -20.78 -4.54 -13.96
N ILE A 220 -19.66 -4.19 -13.31
CA ILE A 220 -19.55 -4.26 -11.85
C ILE A 220 -20.58 -3.36 -11.15
N GLU A 221 -20.84 -2.18 -11.71
CA GLU A 221 -21.79 -1.20 -11.14
C GLU A 221 -23.26 -1.63 -11.29
N LYS A 222 -23.62 -2.28 -12.39
CA LYS A 222 -24.99 -2.69 -12.69
C LYS A 222 -25.36 -4.06 -12.10
N ASP A 223 -24.43 -5.00 -12.10
CA ASP A 223 -24.71 -6.42 -11.89
C ASP A 223 -24.26 -6.94 -10.50
N VAL A 224 -23.61 -6.11 -9.67
CA VAL A 224 -23.03 -6.51 -8.37
C VAL A 224 -23.37 -5.56 -7.22
#